data_AF-A0A7L4C157-F1
#
_entry.id   AF-A0A7L4C157-F1
#
_cell.length_a   1.000
_cell.length_b   1.000
_cell.length_c   1.000
_cell.angle_alpha   90.00
_cell.angle_beta   90.00
_cell.angle_gamma   90.00
#
_symmetry.space_group_name_H-M   'P 1'
#
loop_
_entity.id
_entity.type
_entity.pdbx_description
1 polymer ?
#
loop_
_entity_poly.entity_id
_entity_poly.type
_entity_poly.pdbx_seq_one_letter_code
_entity_poly.pdbx_strand_id
1 'polypeptide(L)'
;KSGLDPGGAWHAWGMACLKAGDLSAAREKFNRCLKPPMDLNQLNHGSRLVQDVIQYLESTVKPIVIADDDYFATLRELEATLRTRSLSLEMMCEGKIQHNSYYQECLFYLHSYGTNLAIISFYMRHDCMREALLHLLNKESPSEVFIEGIFIPSYESGKLHMLENLLETIDPGLESWGVYLIAACKYLQRKNYYHILYELQQFMKDHVRAAMTCIRFFTHGAKSYTELGGKQTWLLKIKDHLKVYLQEVSRSSGRKKMASSFRKKMSATDVSRHINTVDLQMEVTKFLHRCETSGTSQMTGSSLPTLFGNNNMKMDVACKVMLEGKNIEEGFGIAFRVLQDFQLEATEVYSKVAKQLVKQQKYSEIRQLLKCVNESGVAAKNDGDNIILNCLNEFKNIPPEDLDNLIQDMDSDENKVQAYVMCNKLRSAYLVSVRQEKARAVQLVQHVRQLAENSGDDVVKAICAQWL
;
A
#
# COMPACT_ATOMS: atom_id res chain seq x y z
N LYS A 1 -36.11 44.11 -34.21
CA LYS A 1 -34.96 43.24 -33.93
C LYS A 1 -35.40 42.23 -32.88
N SER A 2 -35.88 41.07 -33.31
CA SER A 2 -36.25 39.95 -32.44
C SER A 2 -34.97 39.48 -31.74
N GLY A 3 -34.90 39.56 -30.41
CA GLY A 3 -33.72 39.24 -29.60
C GLY A 3 -33.35 37.75 -29.57
N LEU A 4 -33.49 37.04 -30.69
CA LEU A 4 -33.07 35.66 -30.87
C LEU A 4 -31.56 35.63 -31.12
N ASP A 5 -30.87 34.72 -30.44
CA ASP A 5 -29.44 34.51 -30.64
C ASP A 5 -29.17 34.08 -32.10
N PRO A 6 -28.47 34.90 -32.92
CA PRO A 6 -28.17 34.56 -34.30
C PRO A 6 -27.24 33.34 -34.43
N GLY A 7 -26.62 32.87 -33.33
CA GLY A 7 -25.73 31.71 -33.31
C GLY A 7 -26.36 30.44 -33.85
N GLY A 8 -27.63 30.16 -33.51
CA GLY A 8 -28.33 28.97 -34.00
C GLY A 8 -28.57 28.97 -35.51
N ALA A 9 -28.87 30.14 -36.10
CA ALA A 9 -29.07 30.27 -37.54
C ALA A 9 -27.76 30.09 -38.33
N TRP A 10 -26.66 30.66 -37.82
CA TRP A 10 -25.33 30.46 -38.42
C TRP A 10 -24.87 29.00 -38.34
N HIS A 11 -25.12 28.32 -37.21
CA HIS A 11 -24.79 26.90 -37.07
C HIS A 11 -25.59 26.02 -38.03
N ALA A 12 -26.91 26.22 -38.12
CA ALA A 12 -27.75 25.47 -39.06
C ALA A 12 -27.33 25.68 -40.53
N TRP A 13 -26.95 26.92 -40.90
CA TRP A 13 -26.42 27.21 -42.23
C TRP A 13 -25.07 26.54 -42.47
N GLY A 14 -24.14 26.61 -41.50
CA GLY A 14 -22.87 25.90 -41.57
C GLY A 14 -23.05 24.39 -41.75
N MET A 15 -23.97 23.77 -41.01
CA MET A 15 -24.30 22.35 -41.14
C MET A 15 -24.91 22.01 -42.50
N ALA A 16 -25.70 22.89 -43.10
CA ALA A 16 -26.23 22.70 -44.44
C ALA A 16 -25.14 22.77 -45.51
N CYS A 17 -24.21 23.72 -45.40
CA CYS A 17 -23.02 23.80 -46.27
C CYS A 17 -22.14 22.54 -46.14
N LEU A 18 -21.94 22.08 -44.90
CA LEU A 18 -21.18 20.87 -44.61
C LEU A 18 -21.83 19.60 -45.20
N LYS A 19 -23.16 19.50 -45.13
CA LYS A 19 -23.93 18.41 -45.76
C LYS A 19 -23.91 18.45 -47.28
N ALA A 20 -23.77 19.64 -47.86
CA ALA A 20 -23.60 19.83 -49.30
C ALA A 20 -22.17 19.58 -49.80
N GLY A 21 -21.22 19.28 -48.90
CA GLY A 21 -19.81 19.06 -49.23
C GLY A 21 -18.98 20.33 -49.44
N ASP A 22 -19.56 21.52 -49.21
CA ASP A 22 -18.85 22.80 -49.31
C ASP A 22 -18.18 23.15 -47.98
N LEU A 23 -16.97 22.63 -47.79
CA LEU A 23 -16.16 22.81 -46.58
C LEU A 23 -15.77 24.29 -46.37
N SER A 24 -15.50 25.03 -47.44
CA SER A 24 -15.07 26.43 -47.35
C SER A 24 -16.19 27.34 -46.82
N ALA A 25 -17.40 27.20 -47.40
CA ALA A 25 -18.56 27.94 -46.93
C ALA A 25 -18.94 27.53 -45.50
N ALA A 26 -18.85 26.23 -45.16
CA ALA A 26 -19.11 25.74 -43.81
C ALA A 26 -18.19 26.41 -42.77
N ARG A 27 -16.87 26.48 -43.02
CA ARG A 27 -15.91 27.16 -42.13
C ARG A 27 -16.27 28.63 -41.92
N GLU A 28 -16.64 29.35 -42.98
CA GLU A 28 -17.02 30.77 -42.88
C GLU A 28 -18.25 30.97 -41.98
N LYS A 29 -19.25 30.08 -42.10
CA LYS A 29 -20.49 30.17 -41.30
C LYS A 29 -20.24 29.77 -39.86
N PHE A 30 -19.49 28.69 -39.62
CA PHE A 30 -19.14 28.24 -38.28
C PHE A 30 -18.28 29.24 -37.52
N ASN A 31 -17.37 29.97 -38.18
CA ASN A 31 -16.57 31.01 -37.53
C ASN A 31 -17.40 32.16 -36.94
N ARG A 32 -18.66 32.31 -37.35
CA ARG A 32 -19.58 33.33 -36.80
C ARG A 32 -20.31 32.88 -35.53
N CYS A 33 -20.32 31.58 -35.23
CA CYS A 33 -21.05 31.03 -34.08
C CYS A 33 -20.19 30.17 -33.13
N LEU A 34 -19.15 29.50 -33.63
CA LEU A 34 -18.22 28.73 -32.81
C LEU A 34 -17.20 29.67 -32.19
N LYS A 35 -16.93 29.46 -30.90
CA LYS A 35 -15.93 30.23 -30.15
C LYS A 35 -14.85 29.28 -29.63
N PRO A 36 -13.57 29.68 -29.71
CA PRO A 36 -12.50 28.96 -29.04
C PRO A 36 -12.78 28.82 -27.54
N PRO A 37 -12.38 27.70 -26.90
CA PRO A 37 -12.56 27.55 -25.47
C PRO A 37 -11.71 28.58 -24.72
N MET A 38 -12.26 29.12 -23.63
CA MET A 38 -11.55 30.10 -22.79
C MET A 38 -10.32 29.49 -22.12
N ASP A 39 -10.36 28.20 -21.84
CA ASP A 39 -9.24 27.40 -21.35
C ASP A 39 -9.20 26.08 -22.14
N LEU A 40 -8.07 25.84 -22.81
CA LEU A 40 -7.84 24.63 -23.62
C LEU A 40 -7.74 23.36 -22.77
N ASN A 41 -7.44 23.50 -21.48
CA ASN A 41 -7.21 22.39 -20.56
C ASN A 41 -8.46 21.94 -19.80
N GLN A 42 -9.63 22.48 -20.14
CA GLN A 42 -10.89 22.01 -19.59
C GLN A 42 -11.12 20.52 -19.90
N LEU A 43 -11.56 19.77 -18.90
CA LEU A 43 -11.89 18.34 -19.02
C LEU A 43 -13.30 18.13 -19.61
N ASN A 44 -13.54 18.72 -20.77
CA ASN A 44 -14.76 18.54 -21.56
C ASN A 44 -14.39 18.46 -23.05
N HIS A 45 -15.34 18.07 -23.91
CA HIS A 45 -15.13 17.96 -25.35
C HIS A 45 -15.45 19.26 -26.12
N GLY A 46 -15.37 20.43 -25.47
CA GLY A 46 -15.79 21.71 -26.04
C GLY A 46 -17.30 21.89 -26.12
N SER A 47 -17.75 22.90 -26.87
CA SER A 47 -19.18 23.22 -26.99
C SER A 47 -19.97 22.14 -27.75
N ARG A 48 -21.26 21.96 -27.43
CA ARG A 48 -22.13 21.01 -28.14
C ARG A 48 -22.16 21.25 -29.66
N LEU A 49 -22.14 22.53 -30.07
CA LEU A 49 -22.13 22.90 -31.48
C LEU A 49 -20.89 22.36 -32.23
N VAL A 50 -19.72 22.34 -31.59
CA VAL A 50 -18.50 21.75 -32.15
C VAL A 50 -18.63 20.23 -32.19
N GLN A 51 -19.12 19.62 -31.11
CA GLN A 51 -19.32 18.16 -31.05
C GLN A 51 -20.27 17.66 -32.14
N ASP A 52 -21.35 18.38 -32.41
CA ASP A 52 -22.30 18.06 -33.48
C ASP A 52 -21.65 18.08 -34.87
N VAL A 53 -20.77 19.07 -35.12
CA VAL A 53 -20.00 19.17 -36.37
C VAL A 53 -19.04 18.00 -36.51
N ILE A 54 -18.28 17.69 -35.46
CA ILE A 54 -17.32 16.57 -35.45
C ILE A 54 -18.04 15.23 -35.62
N GLN A 55 -19.14 15.01 -34.90
CA GLN A 55 -19.93 13.78 -35.02
C GLN A 55 -20.46 13.59 -36.45
N TYR A 56 -20.94 14.66 -37.08
CA TYR A 56 -21.40 14.60 -38.46
C TYR A 56 -20.25 14.22 -39.41
N LEU A 57 -19.11 14.89 -39.29
CA LEU A 57 -17.94 14.61 -40.10
C LEU A 57 -17.47 13.15 -39.91
N GLU A 58 -17.31 12.70 -38.67
CA GLU A 58 -16.93 11.32 -38.31
C GLU A 58 -17.91 10.29 -38.87
N SER A 59 -19.22 10.55 -38.82
CA SER A 59 -20.24 9.63 -39.36
C SER A 59 -20.25 9.57 -40.90
N THR A 60 -19.75 10.63 -41.55
CA THR A 60 -19.66 10.73 -43.01
C THR A 60 -18.37 10.10 -43.53
N VAL A 61 -17.36 9.90 -42.67
CA VAL A 61 -16.17 9.08 -42.92
C VAL A 61 -16.57 7.59 -42.91
N LYS A 62 -17.19 7.11 -44.00
CA LYS A 62 -17.17 5.67 -44.33
C LYS A 62 -15.86 5.34 -45.04
N PRO A 63 -15.30 4.12 -44.84
CA PRO A 63 -14.09 3.72 -45.55
C PRO A 63 -14.37 3.77 -47.05
N ILE A 64 -13.65 4.65 -47.74
CA ILE A 64 -13.58 4.60 -49.20
C ILE A 64 -12.81 3.31 -49.50
N VAL A 65 -13.54 2.22 -49.74
CA VAL A 65 -13.02 1.13 -50.54
C VAL A 65 -12.83 1.74 -51.92
N ILE A 66 -11.60 2.15 -52.21
CA ILE A 66 -11.19 2.45 -53.57
C ILE A 66 -11.49 1.15 -54.33
N ALA A 67 -12.46 1.22 -55.23
CA ALA A 67 -12.74 0.18 -56.18
C ALA A 67 -11.51 0.05 -57.07
N ASP A 68 -10.61 -0.85 -56.68
CA ASP A 68 -9.56 -1.33 -57.55
C ASP A 68 -9.56 -2.86 -57.49
N ASP A 69 -9.85 -3.41 -58.66
CA ASP A 69 -9.81 -4.80 -59.10
C ASP A 69 -10.74 -5.86 -58.47
N ASP A 70 -11.67 -6.30 -59.34
CA ASP A 70 -12.47 -7.54 -59.34
C ASP A 70 -11.67 -8.83 -59.03
N TYR A 71 -10.35 -8.75 -58.92
CA TYR A 71 -9.48 -9.88 -58.58
C TYR A 71 -9.51 -10.25 -57.08
N PHE A 72 -9.80 -9.30 -56.18
CA PHE A 72 -9.80 -9.55 -54.74
C PHE A 72 -11.18 -9.89 -54.15
N ALA A 73 -12.26 -9.72 -54.90
CA ALA A 73 -13.61 -10.03 -54.45
C ALA A 73 -13.77 -11.53 -54.14
N THR A 74 -13.20 -12.39 -54.99
CA THR A 74 -13.23 -13.85 -54.83
C THR A 74 -12.36 -14.34 -53.67
N LEU A 75 -11.21 -13.70 -53.42
CA LEU A 75 -10.37 -13.98 -52.24
C LEU A 75 -11.07 -13.56 -50.93
N ARG A 76 -11.81 -12.44 -50.96
CA ARG A 76 -12.55 -11.92 -49.79
C ARG A 76 -13.80 -12.76 -49.50
N GLU A 77 -14.48 -13.28 -50.52
CA GLU A 77 -15.55 -14.28 -50.37
C GLU A 77 -15.03 -15.61 -49.82
N LEU A 78 -13.87 -16.07 -50.28
CA LEU A 78 -13.23 -17.29 -49.77
C LEU A 78 -12.82 -17.11 -48.29
N GLU A 79 -12.27 -15.95 -47.94
CA GLU A 79 -11.87 -15.59 -46.57
C GLU A 79 -13.09 -15.43 -45.63
N ALA A 80 -14.19 -14.85 -46.12
CA ALA A 80 -15.46 -14.74 -45.40
C ALA A 80 -16.12 -16.12 -45.17
N THR A 81 -15.96 -17.05 -46.11
CA THR A 81 -16.49 -18.41 -45.99
C THR A 81 -15.66 -19.28 -45.03
N LEU A 82 -14.36 -18.98 -44.88
CA LEU A 82 -13.44 -19.73 -44.01
C LEU A 82 -13.39 -19.22 -42.56
N ARG A 83 -13.77 -17.96 -42.28
CA ARG A 83 -13.80 -17.42 -40.91
C ARG A 83 -15.10 -17.78 -40.18
N THR A 84 -15.06 -18.91 -39.48
CA THR A 84 -15.98 -19.16 -38.37
C THR A 84 -15.65 -18.21 -37.20
N ARG A 85 -16.61 -17.32 -36.89
CA ARG A 85 -16.71 -16.50 -35.66
C ARG A 85 -15.38 -15.99 -35.07
N SER A 86 -14.88 -14.88 -35.61
CA SER A 86 -14.21 -13.88 -34.78
C SER A 86 -14.26 -12.51 -35.46
N LEU A 87 -14.63 -11.48 -34.69
CA LEU A 87 -14.79 -10.09 -35.10
C LEU A 87 -13.48 -9.54 -35.68
N SER A 88 -13.38 -9.43 -37.01
CA SER A 88 -12.28 -8.71 -37.66
C SER A 88 -12.70 -7.26 -37.92
N LEU A 89 -12.30 -6.35 -37.04
CA LEU A 89 -12.11 -4.95 -37.39
C LEU A 89 -10.89 -4.91 -38.34
N GLU A 90 -11.10 -4.55 -39.60
CA GLU A 90 -10.01 -4.43 -40.58
C GLU A 90 -8.97 -3.42 -40.07
N MET A 91 -7.72 -3.86 -39.96
CA MET A 91 -6.58 -3.01 -39.60
C MET A 91 -6.27 -2.09 -40.77
N MET A 92 -6.74 -0.84 -40.73
CA MET A 92 -6.35 0.20 -41.69
C MET A 92 -4.94 0.68 -41.35
N CYS A 93 -4.01 0.68 -42.32
CA CYS A 93 -2.67 1.23 -42.14
C CYS A 93 -2.72 2.72 -41.76
N GLU A 94 -1.93 3.13 -40.76
CA GLU A 94 -1.83 4.50 -40.20
C GLU A 94 -1.77 5.62 -41.25
N GLY A 95 -1.20 5.36 -42.43
CA GLY A 95 -1.05 6.36 -43.50
C GLY A 95 -2.31 6.67 -44.35
N LYS A 96 -3.35 5.82 -44.36
CA LYS A 96 -4.51 6.01 -45.27
C LYS A 96 -5.63 6.88 -44.69
N ILE A 97 -5.71 7.04 -43.37
CA ILE A 97 -6.74 7.85 -42.70
C ILE A 97 -6.41 9.35 -42.76
N GLN A 98 -5.12 9.71 -42.68
CA GLN A 98 -4.65 11.11 -42.68
C GLN A 98 -4.96 11.88 -43.98
N HIS A 99 -5.16 11.20 -45.12
CA HIS A 99 -5.45 11.83 -46.41
C HIS A 99 -6.95 12.07 -46.69
N ASN A 100 -7.85 11.71 -45.78
CA ASN A 100 -9.28 11.99 -45.93
C ASN A 100 -9.57 13.47 -45.67
N SER A 101 -10.17 14.17 -46.64
CA SER A 101 -10.55 15.58 -46.51
C SER A 101 -11.43 15.86 -45.29
N TYR A 102 -12.31 14.93 -44.92
CA TYR A 102 -13.16 15.04 -43.74
C TYR A 102 -12.39 14.85 -42.42
N TYR A 103 -11.35 14.02 -42.40
CA TYR A 103 -10.48 13.86 -41.22
C TYR A 103 -9.69 15.15 -40.96
N GLN A 104 -9.14 15.76 -42.02
CA GLN A 104 -8.47 17.06 -41.93
C GLN A 104 -9.44 18.19 -41.52
N GLU A 105 -10.69 18.11 -41.97
CA GLU A 105 -11.74 19.04 -41.56
C GLU A 105 -12.08 18.90 -40.06
N CYS A 106 -12.17 17.68 -39.53
CA CYS A 106 -12.33 17.44 -38.09
C CYS A 106 -11.19 18.09 -37.29
N LEU A 107 -9.94 17.85 -37.72
CA LEU A 107 -8.76 18.43 -37.07
C LEU A 107 -8.78 19.96 -37.11
N PHE A 108 -9.22 20.57 -38.21
CA PHE A 108 -9.35 22.03 -38.31
C PHE A 108 -10.31 22.58 -37.24
N TYR A 109 -11.50 22.01 -37.10
CA TYR A 109 -12.46 22.47 -36.10
C TYR A 109 -12.01 22.17 -34.67
N LEU A 110 -11.38 21.02 -34.43
CA LEU A 110 -10.86 20.66 -33.11
C LEU A 110 -9.69 21.57 -32.68
N HIS A 111 -8.75 21.88 -33.57
CA HIS A 111 -7.65 22.79 -33.25
C HIS A 111 -8.10 24.25 -33.09
N SER A 112 -9.20 24.64 -33.73
CA SER A 112 -9.70 26.03 -33.71
C SER A 112 -10.70 26.27 -32.57
N TYR A 113 -11.50 25.27 -32.22
CA TYR A 113 -12.66 25.43 -31.31
C TYR A 113 -12.78 24.32 -30.24
N GLY A 114 -11.91 23.30 -30.27
CA GLY A 114 -11.90 22.20 -29.31
C GLY A 114 -10.92 22.40 -28.16
N THR A 115 -11.10 21.61 -27.10
CA THR A 115 -10.15 21.52 -25.98
C THR A 115 -9.04 20.52 -26.31
N ASN A 116 -7.96 20.52 -25.52
CA ASN A 116 -6.90 19.51 -25.62
C ASN A 116 -7.44 18.09 -25.41
N LEU A 117 -8.40 17.91 -24.48
CA LEU A 117 -9.08 16.63 -24.28
C LEU A 117 -9.86 16.21 -25.54
N ALA A 118 -10.60 17.12 -26.18
CA ALA A 118 -11.34 16.80 -27.40
C ALA A 118 -10.43 16.32 -28.54
N ILE A 119 -9.30 17.00 -28.75
CA ILE A 119 -8.30 16.64 -29.77
C ILE A 119 -7.71 15.25 -29.47
N ILE A 120 -7.31 15.02 -28.21
CA ILE A 120 -6.72 13.75 -27.78
C ILE A 120 -7.72 12.59 -27.91
N SER A 121 -8.96 12.78 -27.44
CA SER A 121 -10.01 11.77 -27.58
C SER A 121 -10.35 11.49 -29.04
N PHE A 122 -10.27 12.50 -29.92
CA PHE A 122 -10.44 12.30 -31.37
C PHE A 122 -9.35 11.37 -31.93
N TYR A 123 -8.07 11.65 -31.64
CA TYR A 123 -6.97 10.78 -32.07
C TYR A 123 -7.10 9.35 -31.53
N MET A 124 -7.47 9.20 -30.26
CA MET A 124 -7.64 7.89 -29.63
C MET A 124 -8.78 7.06 -30.25
N ARG A 125 -9.87 7.71 -30.68
CA ARG A 125 -10.98 7.02 -31.39
C ARG A 125 -10.61 6.58 -32.81
N HIS A 126 -9.58 7.16 -33.40
CA HIS A 126 -9.08 6.83 -34.75
C HIS A 126 -7.79 6.00 -34.74
N ASP A 127 -7.48 5.34 -33.61
CA ASP A 127 -6.27 4.53 -33.42
C ASP A 127 -4.93 5.29 -33.61
N CYS A 128 -4.96 6.63 -33.55
CA CYS A 128 -3.79 7.51 -33.65
C CYS A 128 -3.20 7.85 -32.25
N MET A 129 -2.87 6.82 -31.46
CA MET A 129 -2.39 7.03 -30.08
C MET A 129 -1.06 7.79 -30.03
N ARG A 130 -0.18 7.60 -31.02
CA ARG A 130 1.11 8.30 -31.12
C ARG A 130 0.90 9.81 -31.25
N GLU A 131 -0.01 10.23 -32.11
CA GLU A 131 -0.34 11.63 -32.36
C GLU A 131 -0.98 12.28 -31.12
N ALA A 132 -1.83 11.54 -30.40
CA ALA A 132 -2.39 11.99 -29.13
C ALA A 132 -1.28 12.29 -28.10
N LEU A 133 -0.31 11.40 -27.98
CA LEU A 133 0.85 11.53 -27.08
C LEU A 133 1.75 12.72 -27.47
N LEU A 134 2.04 12.89 -28.77
CA LEU A 134 2.82 14.02 -29.26
C LEU A 134 2.10 15.35 -29.05
N HIS A 135 0.78 15.41 -29.28
CA HIS A 135 -0.01 16.61 -29.02
C HIS A 135 0.01 16.98 -27.53
N LEU A 136 -0.14 15.99 -26.65
CA LEU A 136 -0.08 16.18 -25.20
C LEU A 136 1.26 16.78 -24.75
N LEU A 137 2.39 16.28 -25.26
CA LEU A 137 3.73 16.81 -24.95
C LEU A 137 3.93 18.21 -25.54
N ASN A 138 3.59 18.43 -26.81
CA ASN A 138 3.81 19.69 -27.50
C ASN A 138 2.99 20.85 -26.92
N LYS A 139 1.81 20.55 -26.35
CA LYS A 139 0.95 21.54 -25.71
C LYS A 139 1.15 21.64 -24.19
N GLU A 140 2.06 20.86 -23.63
CA GLU A 140 2.30 20.78 -22.17
C GLU A 140 0.98 20.64 -21.39
N SER A 141 0.09 19.76 -21.87
CA SER A 141 -1.24 19.60 -21.28
C SER A 141 -1.16 19.06 -19.84
N PRO A 142 -2.11 19.40 -18.95
CA PRO A 142 -2.06 18.93 -17.58
C PRO A 142 -2.30 17.42 -17.49
N SER A 143 -1.93 16.85 -16.35
CA SER A 143 -1.93 15.40 -16.16
C SER A 143 -3.32 14.77 -16.28
N GLU A 144 -4.36 15.51 -15.92
CA GLU A 144 -5.75 15.10 -15.97
C GLU A 144 -6.20 14.81 -17.41
N VAL A 145 -5.69 15.57 -18.39
CA VAL A 145 -5.98 15.34 -19.81
C VAL A 145 -5.36 14.03 -20.30
N PHE A 146 -4.16 13.67 -19.83
CA PHE A 146 -3.58 12.36 -20.08
C PHE A 146 -4.41 11.24 -19.47
N ILE A 147 -4.87 11.42 -18.23
CA ILE A 147 -5.65 10.40 -17.51
C ILE A 147 -6.97 10.11 -18.22
N GLU A 148 -7.77 11.15 -18.45
CA GLU A 148 -9.09 11.02 -19.08
C GLU A 148 -9.00 10.69 -20.57
N GLY A 149 -8.05 11.31 -21.28
CA GLY A 149 -7.98 11.23 -22.74
C GLY A 149 -7.23 10.01 -23.27
N ILE A 150 -6.20 9.52 -22.57
CA ILE A 150 -5.29 8.48 -23.07
C ILE A 150 -5.28 7.27 -22.15
N PHE A 151 -4.94 7.46 -20.88
CA PHE A 151 -4.68 6.35 -19.95
C PHE A 151 -5.93 5.52 -19.68
N ILE A 152 -7.05 6.15 -19.30
CA ILE A 152 -8.32 5.45 -19.04
C ILE A 152 -8.80 4.67 -20.25
N PRO A 153 -8.96 5.29 -21.44
CA PRO A 153 -9.37 4.56 -22.63
C PRO A 153 -8.43 3.41 -22.97
N SER A 154 -7.11 3.58 -22.77
CA SER A 154 -6.12 2.55 -23.11
C SER A 154 -6.24 1.30 -22.24
N TYR A 155 -6.42 1.44 -20.92
CA TYR A 155 -6.53 0.25 -20.07
C TYR A 155 -7.92 -0.39 -20.13
N GLU A 156 -8.99 0.41 -20.33
CA GLU A 156 -10.35 -0.14 -20.51
C GLU A 156 -10.48 -0.91 -21.83
N SER A 157 -9.78 -0.47 -22.89
CA SER A 157 -9.76 -1.16 -24.17
C SER A 157 -8.69 -2.26 -24.29
N GLY A 158 -7.94 -2.56 -23.22
CA GLY A 158 -6.86 -3.56 -23.23
C GLY A 158 -5.65 -3.19 -24.10
N LYS A 159 -5.45 -1.91 -24.43
CA LYS A 159 -4.33 -1.38 -25.25
C LYS A 159 -3.17 -0.84 -24.40
N LEU A 160 -3.07 -1.19 -23.12
CA LEU A 160 -2.05 -0.65 -22.21
C LEU A 160 -0.62 -0.94 -22.66
N HIS A 161 -0.33 -2.16 -23.14
CA HIS A 161 1.00 -2.48 -23.67
C HIS A 161 1.38 -1.68 -24.93
N MET A 162 0.39 -1.34 -25.76
CA MET A 162 0.64 -0.46 -26.92
C MET A 162 1.01 0.95 -26.45
N LEU A 163 0.32 1.46 -25.44
CA LEU A 163 0.66 2.73 -24.80
C LEU A 163 2.09 2.69 -24.24
N GLU A 164 2.42 1.69 -23.42
CA GLU A 164 3.76 1.48 -22.85
C GLU A 164 4.87 1.51 -23.91
N ASN A 165 4.69 0.73 -24.99
CA ASN A 165 5.64 0.70 -26.10
C ASN A 165 5.80 2.05 -26.79
N LEU A 166 4.71 2.79 -26.99
CA LEU A 166 4.75 4.14 -27.58
C LEU A 166 5.45 5.15 -26.67
N LEU A 167 5.21 5.08 -25.36
CA LEU A 167 5.89 5.94 -24.38
C LEU A 167 7.41 5.72 -24.42
N GLU A 168 7.86 4.45 -24.41
CA GLU A 168 9.29 4.11 -24.53
C GLU A 168 9.88 4.47 -25.89
N THR A 169 9.11 4.35 -26.97
CA THR A 169 9.56 4.73 -28.32
C THR A 169 9.77 6.24 -28.44
N ILE A 170 8.89 7.04 -27.83
CA ILE A 170 8.97 8.52 -27.88
C ILE A 170 10.05 9.04 -26.92
N ASP A 171 10.11 8.51 -25.70
CA ASP A 171 11.12 8.84 -24.70
C ASP A 171 11.60 7.56 -23.98
N PRO A 172 12.73 6.97 -24.41
CA PRO A 172 13.29 5.77 -23.78
C PRO A 172 13.64 5.93 -22.29
N GLY A 173 13.80 7.17 -21.81
CA GLY A 173 14.07 7.49 -20.40
C GLY A 173 12.81 7.69 -19.55
N LEU A 174 11.65 7.85 -20.19
CA LEU A 174 10.34 8.17 -19.58
C LEU A 174 10.30 9.47 -18.76
N GLU A 175 11.27 10.38 -18.88
CA GLU A 175 11.31 11.63 -18.11
C GLU A 175 10.16 12.56 -18.47
N SER A 176 9.91 12.74 -19.77
CA SER A 176 8.82 13.57 -20.28
C SER A 176 7.46 13.05 -19.83
N TRP A 177 7.37 11.75 -19.52
CA TRP A 177 6.17 11.07 -19.06
C TRP A 177 5.99 11.08 -17.55
N GLY A 178 7.00 11.49 -16.77
CA GLY A 178 7.04 11.31 -15.32
C GLY A 178 5.83 11.89 -14.56
N VAL A 179 5.39 13.10 -14.91
CA VAL A 179 4.23 13.76 -14.27
C VAL A 179 2.94 12.98 -14.55
N TYR A 180 2.75 12.54 -15.79
CA TYR A 180 1.59 11.79 -16.27
C TYR A 180 1.52 10.39 -15.66
N LEU A 181 2.64 9.69 -15.63
CA LEU A 181 2.75 8.35 -15.07
C LEU A 181 2.54 8.34 -13.54
N ILE A 182 3.03 9.37 -12.83
CA ILE A 182 2.71 9.56 -11.41
C ILE A 182 1.22 9.82 -11.21
N ALA A 183 0.60 10.64 -12.06
CA ALA A 183 -0.84 10.88 -12.01
C ALA A 183 -1.63 9.58 -12.24
N ALA A 184 -1.20 8.73 -13.17
CA ALA A 184 -1.82 7.43 -13.42
C ALA A 184 -1.70 6.50 -12.21
N CYS A 185 -0.52 6.44 -11.59
CA CYS A 185 -0.34 5.70 -10.34
C CYS A 185 -1.31 6.18 -9.23
N LYS A 186 -1.46 7.51 -9.07
CA LYS A 186 -2.38 8.11 -8.08
C LYS A 186 -3.85 7.78 -8.40
N TYR A 187 -4.22 7.83 -9.68
CA TYR A 187 -5.57 7.49 -10.14
C TYR A 187 -5.91 6.03 -9.80
N LEU A 188 -5.05 5.09 -10.18
CA LEU A 188 -5.24 3.65 -9.91
C LEU A 188 -5.31 3.35 -8.42
N GLN A 189 -4.50 4.02 -7.61
CA GLN A 189 -4.53 3.88 -6.15
C GLN A 189 -5.87 4.35 -5.57
N ARG A 190 -6.43 5.48 -6.05
CA ARG A 190 -7.75 5.97 -5.62
C ARG A 190 -8.88 5.02 -6.03
N LYS A 191 -8.77 4.39 -7.19
CA LYS A 191 -9.74 3.40 -7.70
C LYS A 191 -9.57 1.99 -7.13
N ASN A 192 -8.51 1.74 -6.36
CA ASN A 192 -8.14 0.42 -5.83
C ASN A 192 -7.74 -0.62 -6.90
N TYR A 193 -7.27 -0.20 -8.08
CA TYR A 193 -6.80 -1.09 -9.15
C TYR A 193 -5.32 -1.44 -8.98
N TYR A 194 -5.01 -2.25 -7.97
CA TYR A 194 -3.63 -2.53 -7.57
C TYR A 194 -2.83 -3.40 -8.54
N HIS A 195 -3.47 -4.27 -9.31
CA HIS A 195 -2.79 -5.11 -10.31
C HIS A 195 -2.25 -4.26 -11.46
N ILE A 196 -3.08 -3.41 -12.05
CA ILE A 196 -2.68 -2.45 -13.09
C ILE A 196 -1.64 -1.47 -12.52
N LEU A 197 -1.81 -1.04 -11.26
CA LEU A 197 -0.83 -0.17 -10.59
C LEU A 197 0.54 -0.84 -10.48
N TYR A 198 0.57 -2.13 -10.15
CA TYR A 198 1.80 -2.89 -10.03
C TYR A 198 2.49 -3.05 -11.40
N GLU A 199 1.74 -3.40 -12.44
CA GLU A 199 2.25 -3.49 -13.82
C GLU A 199 2.84 -2.16 -14.29
N LEU A 200 2.13 -1.06 -14.08
CA LEU A 200 2.60 0.28 -14.41
C LEU A 200 3.88 0.64 -13.65
N GLN A 201 3.97 0.31 -12.36
CA GLN A 201 5.18 0.56 -11.56
C GLN A 201 6.37 -0.29 -12.04
N GLN A 202 6.14 -1.50 -12.53
CA GLN A 202 7.18 -2.34 -13.14
C GLN A 202 7.66 -1.75 -14.46
N PHE A 203 6.73 -1.33 -15.33
CA PHE A 203 7.05 -0.64 -16.59
C PHE A 203 7.91 0.61 -16.35
N MET A 204 7.51 1.44 -15.39
CA MET A 204 8.24 2.64 -14.97
C MET A 204 9.59 2.35 -14.28
N LYS A 205 9.90 1.08 -14.00
CA LYS A 205 11.05 0.64 -13.20
C LYS A 205 11.11 1.32 -11.83
N ASP A 206 9.95 1.67 -11.26
CA ASP A 206 9.84 2.23 -9.92
C ASP A 206 9.75 1.11 -8.90
N HIS A 207 10.90 0.51 -8.63
CA HIS A 207 11.04 -0.63 -7.74
C HIS A 207 10.58 -0.35 -6.30
N VAL A 208 10.71 0.89 -5.81
CA VAL A 208 10.27 1.24 -4.45
C VAL A 208 8.74 1.25 -4.38
N ARG A 209 8.05 1.89 -5.33
CA ARG A 209 6.58 1.88 -5.37
C ARG A 209 6.04 0.46 -5.64
N ALA A 210 6.68 -0.29 -6.55
CA ALA A 210 6.34 -1.70 -6.82
C ALA A 210 6.44 -2.57 -5.55
N ALA A 211 7.50 -2.42 -4.76
CA ALA A 211 7.66 -3.09 -3.47
C ALA A 211 6.54 -2.72 -2.49
N MET A 212 6.16 -1.45 -2.39
CA MET A 212 5.03 -1.01 -1.55
C MET A 212 3.70 -1.65 -1.97
N THR A 213 3.45 -1.77 -3.28
CA THR A 213 2.25 -2.44 -3.79
C THR A 213 2.26 -3.94 -3.49
N CYS A 214 3.42 -4.61 -3.58
CA CYS A 214 3.56 -6.01 -3.16
C CYS A 214 3.29 -6.23 -1.65
N ILE A 215 3.67 -5.28 -0.77
CA ILE A 215 3.31 -5.33 0.66
C ILE A 215 1.78 -5.35 0.82
N ARG A 216 1.08 -4.56 0.01
CA ARG A 216 -0.38 -4.58 0.00
C ARG A 216 -0.92 -5.94 -0.46
N PHE A 217 -0.39 -6.53 -1.54
CA PHE A 217 -0.85 -7.85 -1.99
C PHE A 217 -0.60 -8.95 -0.95
N PHE A 218 0.50 -8.86 -0.21
CA PHE A 218 0.79 -9.78 0.88
C PHE A 218 -0.26 -9.68 2.00
N THR A 219 -0.59 -8.47 2.45
CA THR A 219 -1.49 -8.24 3.60
C THR A 219 -2.97 -8.27 3.25
N HIS A 220 -3.34 -7.96 2.00
CA HIS A 220 -4.73 -7.74 1.62
C HIS A 220 -5.59 -9.01 1.76
N GLY A 221 -6.69 -8.89 2.51
CA GLY A 221 -7.69 -9.94 2.67
C GLY A 221 -7.23 -11.17 3.47
N ALA A 222 -6.03 -11.14 4.07
CA ALA A 222 -5.55 -12.25 4.90
C ALA A 222 -6.17 -12.21 6.31
N LYS A 223 -6.69 -13.35 6.77
CA LYS A 223 -7.30 -13.52 8.09
C LYS A 223 -6.47 -14.39 9.04
N SER A 224 -5.50 -15.14 8.52
CA SER A 224 -4.63 -16.02 9.30
C SER A 224 -3.19 -16.04 8.76
N TYR A 225 -2.23 -16.47 9.57
CA TYR A 225 -0.86 -16.68 9.08
C TYR A 225 -0.76 -17.85 8.12
N THR A 226 -1.73 -18.76 8.15
CA THR A 226 -1.90 -19.82 7.15
C THR A 226 -2.10 -19.22 5.76
N GLU A 227 -3.04 -18.26 5.63
CA GLU A 227 -3.29 -17.53 4.37
C GLU A 227 -2.10 -16.64 3.96
N LEU A 228 -1.45 -15.96 4.92
CA LEU A 228 -0.21 -15.21 4.63
C LEU A 228 0.92 -16.13 4.16
N GLY A 229 1.00 -17.35 4.68
CA GLY A 229 1.93 -18.38 4.24
C GLY A 229 1.77 -18.71 2.76
N GLY A 230 0.53 -18.82 2.28
CA GLY A 230 0.22 -18.99 0.86
C GLY A 230 0.60 -17.78 -0.02
N LYS A 231 0.78 -16.60 0.58
CA LYS A 231 1.16 -15.34 -0.08
C LYS A 231 2.66 -15.01 0.00
N GLN A 232 3.51 -15.95 0.44
CA GLN A 232 4.95 -15.73 0.59
C GLN A 232 5.67 -15.28 -0.69
N THR A 233 5.15 -15.63 -1.86
CA THR A 233 5.67 -15.18 -3.16
C THR A 233 5.72 -13.65 -3.26
N TRP A 234 4.80 -12.94 -2.62
CA TRP A 234 4.83 -11.48 -2.57
C TRP A 234 5.99 -10.93 -1.73
N LEU A 235 6.37 -11.60 -0.63
CA LEU A 235 7.54 -11.22 0.16
C LEU A 235 8.84 -11.35 -0.65
N LEU A 236 8.95 -12.42 -1.45
CA LEU A 236 10.08 -12.58 -2.38
C LEU A 236 10.12 -11.44 -3.41
N LYS A 237 8.98 -11.12 -4.04
CA LYS A 237 8.90 -9.99 -4.99
C LYS A 237 9.28 -8.65 -4.38
N ILE A 238 8.88 -8.38 -3.13
CA ILE A 238 9.30 -7.16 -2.40
C ILE A 238 10.83 -7.13 -2.30
N LYS A 239 11.43 -8.23 -1.84
CA LYS A 239 12.88 -8.36 -1.68
C LYS A 239 13.61 -8.17 -3.01
N ASP A 240 13.11 -8.76 -4.09
CA ASP A 240 13.71 -8.65 -5.41
C ASP A 240 13.70 -7.20 -5.91
N HIS A 241 12.56 -6.51 -5.81
CA HIS A 241 12.49 -5.09 -6.18
C HIS A 241 13.46 -4.22 -5.36
N LEU A 242 13.50 -4.39 -4.04
CA LEU A 242 14.40 -3.62 -3.18
C LEU A 242 15.88 -3.91 -3.47
N LYS A 243 16.23 -5.17 -3.78
CA LYS A 243 17.59 -5.54 -4.19
C LYS A 243 17.99 -4.92 -5.52
N VAL A 244 17.11 -4.96 -6.52
CA VAL A 244 17.37 -4.32 -7.83
C VAL A 244 17.58 -2.82 -7.63
N TYR A 245 16.70 -2.15 -6.88
CA TYR A 245 16.87 -0.73 -6.54
C TYR A 245 18.21 -0.45 -5.84
N LEU A 246 18.60 -1.26 -4.86
CA LEU A 246 19.87 -1.08 -4.13
C LEU A 246 21.09 -1.22 -5.07
N GLN A 247 21.04 -2.17 -6.01
CA GLN A 247 22.08 -2.35 -7.03
C GLN A 247 22.15 -1.13 -7.97
N GLU A 248 21.02 -0.58 -8.39
CA GLU A 248 20.96 0.63 -9.22
C GLU A 248 21.57 1.85 -8.51
N VAL A 249 21.19 2.07 -7.25
CA VAL A 249 21.72 3.16 -6.42
C VAL A 249 23.24 3.01 -6.25
N SER A 250 23.72 1.81 -5.96
CA SER A 250 25.15 1.54 -5.75
C SER A 250 25.99 1.78 -7.02
N ARG A 251 25.45 1.47 -8.20
CA ARG A 251 26.11 1.66 -9.50
C ARG A 251 26.08 3.11 -10.00
N SER A 252 25.32 3.98 -9.36
CA SER A 252 25.10 5.36 -9.81
C SER A 252 26.06 6.39 -9.18
N SER A 253 26.91 6.00 -8.21
CA SER A 253 27.81 6.94 -7.51
C SER A 253 29.01 7.44 -8.34
N GLY A 254 29.33 6.82 -9.49
CA GLY A 254 30.56 7.09 -10.24
C GLY A 254 30.41 7.59 -11.68
N ARG A 255 29.21 7.67 -12.25
CA ARG A 255 28.97 8.16 -13.63
C ARG A 255 27.67 8.93 -13.68
N LYS A 256 27.68 10.13 -14.29
CA LYS A 256 26.48 10.92 -14.64
C LYS A 256 25.42 9.96 -15.21
N LYS A 257 24.36 9.68 -14.46
CA LYS A 257 23.35 8.70 -14.86
C LYS A 257 21.98 9.33 -14.81
N MET A 258 21.21 9.06 -15.86
CA MET A 258 19.78 9.31 -16.02
C MET A 258 18.97 8.59 -14.94
N ALA A 259 19.13 8.99 -13.68
CA ALA A 259 18.28 8.54 -12.60
C ALA A 259 17.00 9.35 -12.68
N SER A 260 15.94 8.71 -13.15
CA SER A 260 14.75 9.45 -13.51
C SER A 260 14.12 10.15 -12.34
N SER A 261 13.84 11.44 -12.53
CA SER A 261 13.44 12.36 -11.46
C SER A 261 12.14 11.95 -10.77
N PHE A 262 11.24 11.31 -11.52
CA PHE A 262 9.90 10.92 -11.09
C PHE A 262 9.85 9.62 -10.25
N ARG A 263 10.89 8.77 -10.33
CA ARG A 263 10.95 7.51 -9.58
C ARG A 263 11.12 7.79 -8.09
N LYS A 264 10.44 7.00 -7.25
CA LYS A 264 10.52 7.19 -5.79
C LYS A 264 11.93 6.87 -5.31
N LYS A 265 12.57 7.85 -4.69
CA LYS A 265 13.91 7.72 -4.11
C LYS A 265 13.85 7.34 -2.65
N MET A 266 14.88 6.61 -2.24
CA MET A 266 15.12 6.13 -0.89
C MET A 266 16.61 5.94 -0.67
N SER A 267 17.09 6.18 0.55
CA SER A 267 18.50 5.98 0.88
C SER A 267 18.86 4.49 0.88
N ALA A 268 20.12 4.16 0.58
CA ALA A 268 20.60 2.78 0.60
C ALA A 268 20.47 2.13 1.99
N THR A 269 20.64 2.92 3.05
CA THR A 269 20.49 2.47 4.44
C THR A 269 19.04 2.13 4.77
N ASP A 270 18.08 2.95 4.35
CA ASP A 270 16.67 2.67 4.60
C ASP A 270 16.15 1.49 3.76
N VAL A 271 16.63 1.32 2.52
CA VAL A 271 16.31 0.15 1.69
C VAL A 271 16.83 -1.13 2.33
N SER A 272 18.07 -1.13 2.82
CA SER A 272 18.63 -2.26 3.55
C SER A 272 17.81 -2.58 4.81
N ARG A 273 17.35 -1.56 5.55
CA ARG A 273 16.45 -1.76 6.70
C ARG A 273 15.13 -2.41 6.30
N HIS A 274 14.55 -2.00 5.17
CA HIS A 274 13.33 -2.63 4.65
C HIS A 274 13.55 -4.07 4.17
N ILE A 275 14.69 -4.38 3.55
CA ILE A 275 15.04 -5.77 3.20
C ILE A 275 15.10 -6.63 4.47
N ASN A 276 15.75 -6.14 5.53
CA ASN A 276 15.81 -6.85 6.81
C ASN A 276 14.41 -7.04 7.43
N THR A 277 13.55 -6.02 7.34
CA THR A 277 12.14 -6.12 7.78
C THR A 277 11.38 -7.20 7.02
N VAL A 278 11.59 -7.30 5.69
CA VAL A 278 10.96 -8.33 4.85
C VAL A 278 11.47 -9.71 5.23
N ASP A 279 12.77 -9.86 5.47
CA ASP A 279 13.36 -11.14 5.89
C ASP A 279 12.83 -11.59 7.26
N LEU A 280 12.74 -10.67 8.23
CA LEU A 280 12.14 -10.96 9.52
C LEU A 280 10.64 -11.29 9.40
N GLN A 281 9.89 -10.59 8.54
CA GLN A 281 8.49 -10.90 8.28
C GLN A 281 8.32 -12.27 7.63
N MET A 282 9.22 -12.68 6.72
CA MET A 282 9.21 -14.02 6.13
C MET A 282 9.39 -15.10 7.20
N GLU A 283 10.31 -14.88 8.15
CA GLU A 283 10.56 -15.78 9.26
C GLU A 283 9.35 -15.89 10.20
N VAL A 284 8.81 -14.75 10.65
CA VAL A 284 7.57 -14.65 11.44
C VAL A 284 6.44 -15.41 10.76
N THR A 285 6.24 -15.17 9.46
CA THR A 285 5.15 -15.79 8.70
C THR A 285 5.34 -17.30 8.61
N LYS A 286 6.56 -17.77 8.37
CA LYS A 286 6.88 -19.21 8.32
C LYS A 286 6.73 -19.89 9.69
N PHE A 287 7.06 -19.21 10.77
CA PHE A 287 6.90 -19.72 12.13
C PHE A 287 5.42 -19.85 12.48
N LEU A 288 4.67 -18.75 12.38
CA LEU A 288 3.25 -18.73 12.74
C LEU A 288 2.37 -19.58 11.82
N HIS A 289 2.70 -19.67 10.52
CA HIS A 289 2.05 -20.62 9.61
C HIS A 289 2.18 -22.06 10.13
N ARG A 290 3.38 -22.45 10.57
CA ARG A 290 3.63 -23.81 11.10
C ARG A 290 2.88 -24.05 12.42
N CYS A 291 2.84 -23.06 13.31
CA CYS A 291 2.08 -23.13 14.57
C CYS A 291 0.58 -23.32 14.32
N GLU A 292 -0.03 -22.50 13.45
CA GLU A 292 -1.45 -22.58 13.13
C GLU A 292 -1.82 -23.92 12.47
N THR A 293 -1.00 -24.42 11.54
CA THR A 293 -1.25 -25.73 10.90
C THR A 293 -1.14 -26.91 11.86
N SER A 294 -0.45 -26.73 13.00
CA SER A 294 -0.27 -27.77 14.02
C SER A 294 -1.36 -27.76 15.10
N GLY A 295 -2.37 -26.88 14.97
CA GLY A 295 -3.54 -26.86 15.87
C GLY A 295 -3.43 -25.94 17.09
N THR A 296 -2.44 -25.04 17.15
CA THR A 296 -2.35 -24.03 18.22
C THR A 296 -3.43 -22.94 18.00
N SER A 297 -4.09 -22.55 19.09
CA SER A 297 -5.38 -21.84 19.14
C SER A 297 -5.47 -20.53 18.34
N GLN A 298 -6.67 -20.24 17.83
CA GLN A 298 -6.99 -19.03 17.07
C GLN A 298 -7.14 -17.81 18.00
N MET A 299 -6.12 -16.96 18.08
CA MET A 299 -6.33 -15.59 18.56
C MET A 299 -7.13 -14.79 17.52
N THR A 300 -8.43 -14.59 17.79
CA THR A 300 -9.36 -13.81 16.95
C THR A 300 -9.18 -12.30 17.19
N GLY A 301 -8.40 -11.65 16.33
CA GLY A 301 -8.29 -10.19 16.24
C GLY A 301 -8.87 -9.66 14.93
N SER A 302 -9.36 -8.43 14.91
CA SER A 302 -10.04 -7.80 13.76
C SER A 302 -9.12 -7.50 12.57
N SER A 303 -7.80 -7.50 12.77
CA SER A 303 -6.81 -7.50 11.68
C SER A 303 -5.57 -8.30 12.08
N LEU A 304 -4.97 -8.98 11.11
CA LEU A 304 -3.81 -9.84 11.32
C LEU A 304 -2.54 -8.98 11.45
N PRO A 305 -1.82 -9.01 12.59
CA PRO A 305 -0.67 -8.14 12.80
C PRO A 305 0.49 -8.50 11.86
N THR A 306 1.21 -7.51 11.35
CA THR A 306 2.43 -7.72 10.54
C THR A 306 3.46 -6.65 10.85
N LEU A 307 4.73 -6.92 10.53
CA LEU A 307 5.83 -6.00 10.74
C LEU A 307 5.81 -4.78 9.80
N PHE A 308 4.95 -4.79 8.79
CA PHE A 308 4.71 -3.64 7.91
C PHE A 308 3.76 -2.60 8.50
N GLY A 309 3.19 -2.87 9.69
CA GLY A 309 2.29 -1.98 10.40
C GLY A 309 2.98 -0.92 11.28
N ASN A 310 2.19 -0.29 12.14
CA ASN A 310 2.68 0.61 13.17
C ASN A 310 3.35 -0.14 14.33
N ASN A 311 3.92 0.57 15.30
CA ASN A 311 4.62 -0.05 16.44
C ASN A 311 3.70 -0.94 17.28
N ASN A 312 2.41 -0.61 17.42
CA ASN A 312 1.44 -1.48 18.09
C ASN A 312 1.27 -2.83 17.38
N MET A 313 1.11 -2.81 16.05
CA MET A 313 1.04 -4.05 15.27
C MET A 313 2.32 -4.88 15.39
N LYS A 314 3.49 -4.25 15.44
CA LYS A 314 4.77 -4.95 15.63
C LYS A 314 4.90 -5.58 17.02
N MET A 315 4.44 -4.87 18.06
CA MET A 315 4.31 -5.42 19.41
C MET A 315 3.35 -6.61 19.45
N ASP A 316 2.23 -6.53 18.74
CA ASP A 316 1.27 -7.63 18.64
C ASP A 316 1.88 -8.85 17.90
N VAL A 317 2.70 -8.62 16.86
CA VAL A 317 3.48 -9.70 16.22
C VAL A 317 4.41 -10.36 17.25
N ALA A 318 5.19 -9.58 17.99
CA ALA A 318 6.11 -10.12 18.99
C ALA A 318 5.37 -10.93 20.07
N CYS A 319 4.23 -10.42 20.56
CA CYS A 319 3.37 -11.16 21.50
C CYS A 319 2.89 -12.48 20.90
N LYS A 320 2.36 -12.45 19.67
CA LYS A 320 1.79 -13.63 19.01
C LYS A 320 2.86 -14.69 18.75
N VAL A 321 4.04 -14.31 18.29
CA VAL A 321 5.16 -15.25 18.08
C VAL A 321 5.54 -15.98 19.38
N MET A 322 5.58 -15.28 20.52
CA MET A 322 5.87 -15.93 21.81
C MET A 322 4.74 -16.87 22.27
N LEU A 323 3.48 -16.50 22.04
CA LEU A 323 2.33 -17.23 22.57
C LEU A 323 1.92 -18.46 21.73
N GLU A 324 2.23 -18.47 20.43
CA GLU A 324 1.80 -19.52 19.49
C GLU A 324 2.82 -20.66 19.32
N GLY A 325 4.04 -20.49 19.85
CA GLY A 325 5.04 -21.56 19.92
C GLY A 325 4.59 -22.70 20.83
N LYS A 326 5.27 -23.86 20.77
CA LYS A 326 5.02 -24.95 21.72
C LYS A 326 5.42 -24.57 23.14
N ASN A 327 6.47 -23.76 23.24
CA ASN A 327 6.98 -23.12 24.44
C ASN A 327 7.41 -21.69 24.09
N ILE A 328 7.68 -20.86 25.10
CA ILE A 328 8.11 -19.48 24.92
C ILE A 328 9.47 -19.40 24.18
N GLU A 329 10.39 -20.32 24.48
CA GLU A 329 11.75 -20.33 23.91
C GLU A 329 11.75 -20.40 22.37
N GLU A 330 10.87 -21.20 21.76
CA GLU A 330 10.75 -21.34 20.30
C GLU A 330 10.42 -20.01 19.60
N GLY A 331 9.60 -19.17 20.23
CA GLY A 331 9.18 -17.87 19.69
C GLY A 331 10.04 -16.69 20.18
N PHE A 332 10.75 -16.84 21.30
CA PHE A 332 11.43 -15.74 21.97
C PHE A 332 12.51 -15.11 21.09
N GLY A 333 13.32 -15.91 20.39
CA GLY A 333 14.40 -15.38 19.54
C GLY A 333 13.89 -14.49 18.40
N ILE A 334 12.76 -14.86 17.79
CA ILE A 334 12.11 -14.05 16.74
C ILE A 334 11.53 -12.77 17.35
N ALA A 335 10.82 -12.89 18.47
CA ALA A 335 10.22 -11.74 19.16
C ALA A 335 11.28 -10.74 19.65
N PHE A 336 12.39 -11.24 20.21
CA PHE A 336 13.52 -10.43 20.65
C PHE A 336 14.11 -9.61 19.50
N ARG A 337 14.32 -10.24 18.33
CA ARG A 337 14.78 -9.53 17.12
C ARG A 337 13.78 -8.47 16.65
N VAL A 338 12.47 -8.73 16.72
CA VAL A 338 11.45 -7.72 16.43
C VAL A 338 11.58 -6.53 17.39
N LEU A 339 11.74 -6.76 18.69
CA LEU A 339 11.88 -5.69 19.68
C LEU A 339 13.15 -4.86 19.44
N GLN A 340 14.27 -5.52 19.14
CA GLN A 340 15.56 -4.87 18.91
C GLN A 340 15.59 -4.08 17.59
N ASP A 341 15.17 -4.69 16.48
CA ASP A 341 15.24 -4.08 15.15
C ASP A 341 14.35 -2.83 15.03
N PHE A 342 13.24 -2.80 15.77
CA PHE A 342 12.28 -1.70 15.76
C PHE A 342 12.34 -0.80 17.00
N GLN A 343 13.27 -1.05 17.93
CA GLN A 343 13.44 -0.28 19.18
C GLN A 343 12.13 -0.13 19.95
N LEU A 344 11.45 -1.26 20.19
CA LEU A 344 10.17 -1.30 20.90
C LEU A 344 10.37 -1.47 22.41
N GLU A 345 9.40 -1.01 23.19
CA GLU A 345 9.37 -1.17 24.65
C GLU A 345 9.20 -2.65 25.04
N ALA A 346 10.32 -3.33 25.30
CA ALA A 346 10.37 -4.76 25.56
C ALA A 346 9.56 -5.15 26.81
N THR A 347 9.67 -4.38 27.89
CA THR A 347 8.96 -4.63 29.15
C THR A 347 7.44 -4.58 28.99
N GLU A 348 6.92 -3.70 28.12
CA GLU A 348 5.49 -3.65 27.79
C GLU A 348 5.03 -4.93 27.08
N VAL A 349 5.80 -5.39 26.09
CA VAL A 349 5.49 -6.59 25.31
C VAL A 349 5.57 -7.85 26.17
N TYR A 350 6.63 -8.02 26.94
CA TYR A 350 6.76 -9.15 27.85
C TYR A 350 5.67 -9.16 28.93
N SER A 351 5.30 -7.99 29.46
CA SER A 351 4.18 -7.87 30.41
C SER A 351 2.84 -8.27 29.78
N LYS A 352 2.59 -7.93 28.51
CA LYS A 352 1.38 -8.37 27.77
C LYS A 352 1.36 -9.90 27.58
N VAL A 353 2.49 -10.49 27.19
CA VAL A 353 2.62 -11.95 27.05
C VAL A 353 2.39 -12.65 28.38
N ALA A 354 3.04 -12.18 29.45
CA ALA A 354 2.91 -12.77 30.77
C ALA A 354 1.46 -12.70 31.29
N LYS A 355 0.76 -11.58 31.11
CA LYS A 355 -0.69 -11.47 31.41
C LYS A 355 -1.53 -12.49 30.63
N GLN A 356 -1.21 -12.72 29.36
CA GLN A 356 -1.93 -13.71 28.56
C GLN A 356 -1.63 -15.16 29.00
N LEU A 357 -0.41 -15.44 29.43
CA LEU A 357 -0.04 -16.74 30.01
C LEU A 357 -0.75 -17.00 31.35
N VAL A 358 -0.94 -15.97 32.19
CA VAL A 358 -1.75 -16.07 33.42
C VAL A 358 -3.18 -16.49 33.08
N LYS A 359 -3.80 -15.89 32.06
CA LYS A 359 -5.15 -16.26 31.61
C LYS A 359 -5.23 -17.68 31.05
N GLN A 360 -4.15 -18.18 30.45
CA GLN A 360 -4.03 -19.56 29.98
C GLN A 360 -3.60 -20.55 31.09
N GLN A 361 -3.39 -20.09 32.33
CA GLN A 361 -2.88 -20.89 33.46
C GLN A 361 -1.53 -21.57 33.19
N LYS A 362 -0.66 -20.96 32.37
CA LYS A 362 0.66 -21.49 31.99
C LYS A 362 1.78 -20.80 32.79
N TYR A 363 1.86 -21.05 34.10
CA TYR A 363 2.82 -20.36 34.98
C TYR A 363 4.28 -20.78 34.76
N SER A 364 4.52 -22.03 34.34
CA SER A 364 5.87 -22.51 33.96
C SER A 364 6.48 -21.70 32.81
N GLU A 365 5.64 -21.32 31.83
CA GLU A 365 6.05 -20.51 30.68
C GLU A 365 6.38 -19.07 31.07
N ILE A 366 5.74 -18.52 32.11
CA ILE A 366 6.09 -17.20 32.66
C ILE A 366 7.51 -17.23 33.24
N ARG A 367 7.86 -18.29 33.98
CA ARG A 367 9.22 -18.45 34.50
C ARG A 367 10.25 -18.64 33.38
N GLN A 368 9.90 -19.39 32.33
CA GLN A 368 10.76 -19.50 31.14
C GLN A 368 10.94 -18.16 30.44
N LEU A 369 9.87 -17.36 30.30
CA LEU A 369 9.96 -16.00 29.74
C LEU A 369 10.94 -15.14 30.54
N LEU A 370 10.84 -15.13 31.86
CA LEU A 370 11.76 -14.38 32.73
C LEU A 370 13.20 -14.84 32.57
N LYS A 371 13.42 -16.16 32.48
CA LYS A 371 14.74 -16.73 32.20
C LYS A 371 15.29 -16.24 30.85
N CYS A 372 14.49 -16.29 29.77
CA CYS A 372 14.90 -15.78 28.46
C CYS A 372 15.21 -14.28 28.47
N VAL A 373 14.42 -13.48 29.20
CA VAL A 373 14.66 -12.04 29.37
C VAL A 373 16.01 -11.80 30.07
N ASN A 374 16.30 -12.54 31.14
CA ASN A 374 17.55 -12.41 31.88
C ASN A 374 18.77 -12.87 31.06
N GLU A 375 18.63 -13.95 30.29
CA GLU A 375 19.69 -14.49 29.42
C GLU A 375 19.92 -13.64 28.15
N SER A 376 18.98 -12.76 27.79
CA SER A 376 19.08 -11.91 26.60
C SER A 376 20.18 -10.85 26.68
N GLY A 377 20.66 -10.51 27.88
CA GLY A 377 21.73 -9.53 28.12
C GLY A 377 21.37 -8.07 27.84
N VAL A 378 20.13 -7.79 27.42
CA VAL A 378 19.63 -6.42 27.12
C VAL A 378 18.63 -5.94 28.18
N ALA A 379 18.10 -6.84 29.00
CA ALA A 379 17.16 -6.51 30.06
C ALA A 379 17.79 -5.60 31.12
N ALA A 380 17.07 -4.54 31.49
CA ALA A 380 17.42 -3.73 32.64
C ALA A 380 17.22 -4.53 33.93
N LYS A 381 17.96 -4.16 34.98
CA LYS A 381 17.98 -4.85 36.28
C LYS A 381 16.59 -5.05 36.92
N ASN A 382 15.61 -4.22 36.56
CA ASN A 382 14.25 -4.26 37.11
C ASN A 382 13.20 -4.77 36.12
N ASP A 383 13.56 -5.15 34.89
CA ASP A 383 12.57 -5.54 33.87
C ASP A 383 11.84 -6.83 34.24
N GLY A 384 12.56 -7.83 34.76
CA GLY A 384 11.96 -9.06 35.28
C GLY A 384 10.95 -8.78 36.40
N ASP A 385 11.35 -7.98 37.38
CA ASP A 385 10.48 -7.56 38.49
C ASP A 385 9.24 -6.80 38.00
N ASN A 386 9.40 -5.89 37.04
CA ASN A 386 8.29 -5.12 36.46
C ASN A 386 7.30 -6.03 35.72
N ILE A 387 7.78 -7.05 35.00
CA ILE A 387 6.93 -8.05 34.35
C ILE A 387 6.13 -8.83 35.39
N ILE A 388 6.77 -9.27 36.47
CA ILE A 388 6.13 -9.99 37.58
C ILE A 388 5.07 -9.09 38.23
N LEU A 389 5.42 -7.88 38.66
CA LEU A 389 4.48 -6.92 39.26
C LEU A 389 3.25 -6.68 38.38
N ASN A 390 3.45 -6.58 37.06
CA ASN A 390 2.35 -6.43 36.11
C ASN A 390 1.41 -7.65 36.05
N CYS A 391 1.93 -8.86 36.23
CA CYS A 391 1.13 -10.09 36.33
C CYS A 391 0.31 -10.13 37.63
N LEU A 392 0.90 -9.65 38.72
CA LEU A 392 0.27 -9.65 40.05
C LEU A 392 -0.97 -8.76 40.14
N ASN A 393 -1.23 -7.87 39.18
CA ASN A 393 -2.52 -7.17 39.09
C ASN A 393 -3.71 -8.14 38.94
N GLU A 394 -3.49 -9.33 38.37
CA GLU A 394 -4.50 -10.39 38.23
C GLU A 394 -4.26 -11.55 39.24
N PHE A 395 -3.61 -11.30 40.38
CA PHE A 395 -3.16 -12.33 41.34
C PHE A 395 -4.26 -13.30 41.81
N LYS A 396 -5.53 -12.88 41.81
CA LYS A 396 -6.67 -13.73 42.19
C LYS A 396 -6.83 -14.96 41.29
N ASN A 397 -6.30 -14.90 40.06
CA ASN A 397 -6.34 -15.99 39.09
C ASN A 397 -5.12 -16.92 39.19
N ILE A 398 -4.20 -16.68 40.12
CA ILE A 398 -2.95 -17.42 40.26
C ILE A 398 -3.03 -18.30 41.53
N PRO A 399 -2.74 -19.61 41.44
CA PRO A 399 -2.64 -20.48 42.60
C PRO A 399 -1.61 -19.95 43.62
N PRO A 400 -1.85 -20.11 44.93
CA PRO A 400 -1.01 -19.50 45.97
C PRO A 400 0.45 -19.98 45.95
N GLU A 401 0.72 -21.21 45.50
CA GLU A 401 2.07 -21.77 45.35
C GLU A 401 2.81 -21.15 44.15
N ASP A 402 2.18 -21.13 42.96
CA ASP A 402 2.77 -20.47 41.78
C ASP A 402 2.96 -18.97 41.99
N LEU A 403 2.06 -18.34 42.74
CA LEU A 403 2.17 -16.94 43.14
C LEU A 403 3.44 -16.70 43.99
N ASP A 404 3.69 -17.54 44.99
CA ASP A 404 4.90 -17.43 45.80
C ASP A 404 6.17 -17.70 44.99
N ASN A 405 6.15 -18.69 44.09
CA ASN A 405 7.26 -18.98 43.20
C ASN A 405 7.60 -17.78 42.31
N LEU A 406 6.59 -17.16 41.68
CA LEU A 406 6.78 -15.97 40.83
C LEU A 406 7.34 -14.77 41.61
N ILE A 407 6.89 -14.55 42.85
CA ILE A 407 7.43 -13.45 43.68
C ILE A 407 8.87 -13.76 44.12
N GLN A 408 9.20 -15.02 44.38
CA GLN A 408 10.56 -15.41 44.75
C GLN A 408 11.57 -15.22 43.61
N ASP A 409 11.14 -15.40 42.36
CA ASP A 409 11.93 -15.21 41.14
C ASP A 409 12.32 -13.74 40.86
N MET A 410 11.80 -12.78 41.65
CA MET A 410 12.21 -11.38 41.55
C MET A 410 13.66 -11.17 42.03
N ASP A 411 14.33 -10.15 41.53
CA ASP A 411 15.70 -9.81 41.92
C ASP A 411 15.74 -8.79 43.07
N SER A 412 14.89 -7.77 43.03
CA SER A 412 14.84 -6.74 44.07
C SER A 412 13.96 -7.15 45.24
N ASP A 413 14.54 -7.20 46.42
CA ASP A 413 13.81 -7.42 47.67
C ASP A 413 12.78 -6.33 47.96
N GLU A 414 13.00 -5.09 47.53
CA GLU A 414 12.00 -4.01 47.67
C GLU A 414 10.76 -4.32 46.81
N ASN A 415 10.98 -4.77 45.57
CA ASN A 415 9.91 -5.19 44.69
C ASN A 415 9.23 -6.47 45.20
N LYS A 416 9.96 -7.39 45.85
CA LYS A 416 9.38 -8.56 46.55
C LYS A 416 8.45 -8.16 47.68
N VAL A 417 8.88 -7.22 48.54
CA VAL A 417 8.04 -6.70 49.62
C VAL A 417 6.78 -6.06 49.04
N GLN A 418 6.92 -5.23 48.00
CA GLN A 418 5.78 -4.63 47.30
C GLN A 418 4.84 -5.69 46.71
N ALA A 419 5.37 -6.72 46.05
CA ALA A 419 4.60 -7.82 45.47
C ALA A 419 3.82 -8.61 46.53
N TYR A 420 4.45 -8.98 47.66
CA TYR A 420 3.77 -9.65 48.76
C TYR A 420 2.68 -8.79 49.40
N VAL A 421 2.92 -7.48 49.53
CA VAL A 421 1.92 -6.52 49.98
C VAL A 421 0.73 -6.47 49.02
N MET A 422 0.97 -6.35 47.70
CA MET A 422 -0.10 -6.33 46.69
C MET A 422 -0.96 -7.59 46.72
N CYS A 423 -0.37 -8.73 47.07
CA CYS A 423 -1.05 -10.02 47.17
C CYS A 423 -1.69 -10.30 48.55
N ASN A 424 -1.70 -9.32 49.47
CA ASN A 424 -2.16 -9.45 50.87
C ASN A 424 -1.42 -10.53 51.70
N LYS A 425 -0.17 -10.88 51.35
CA LYS A 425 0.68 -11.83 52.09
C LYS A 425 1.63 -11.09 53.04
N LEU A 426 1.08 -10.39 54.03
CA LEU A 426 1.82 -9.48 54.90
C LEU A 426 2.89 -10.15 55.78
N ARG A 427 2.69 -11.41 56.20
CA ARG A 427 3.72 -12.18 56.92
C ARG A 427 4.96 -12.42 56.06
N SER A 428 4.78 -12.80 54.78
CA SER A 428 5.90 -12.98 53.85
C SER A 428 6.60 -11.67 53.54
N ALA A 429 5.84 -10.57 53.38
CA ALA A 429 6.41 -9.22 53.23
C ALA A 429 7.29 -8.81 54.42
N TYR A 430 6.81 -9.07 55.65
CA TYR A 430 7.59 -8.84 56.87
C TYR A 430 8.88 -9.67 56.88
N LEU A 431 8.81 -10.98 56.57
CA LEU A 431 9.97 -11.87 56.58
C LEU A 431 11.06 -11.44 55.59
N VAL A 432 10.71 -10.90 54.43
CA VAL A 432 11.68 -10.35 53.47
C VAL A 432 12.25 -9.03 53.99
N SER A 433 11.40 -8.17 54.57
CA SER A 433 11.80 -6.85 55.08
C SER A 433 12.85 -6.94 56.20
N VAL A 434 12.70 -7.87 57.15
CA VAL A 434 13.64 -8.01 58.28
C VAL A 434 15.00 -8.62 57.92
N ARG A 435 15.10 -9.28 56.75
CA ARG A 435 16.37 -9.85 56.26
C ARG A 435 17.30 -8.80 55.66
N GLN A 436 16.81 -7.57 55.48
CA GLN A 436 17.57 -6.49 54.89
C GLN A 436 18.52 -5.80 55.86
N GLU A 437 19.44 -5.00 55.31
CA GLU A 437 20.30 -4.13 56.11
C GLU A 437 19.47 -3.21 57.01
N LYS A 438 19.90 -3.05 58.27
CA LYS A 438 19.14 -2.36 59.34
C LYS A 438 18.48 -1.05 58.91
N ALA A 439 19.20 -0.19 58.19
CA ALA A 439 18.67 1.10 57.75
C ALA A 439 17.47 0.98 56.79
N ARG A 440 17.50 0.02 55.86
CA ARG A 440 16.43 -0.25 54.89
C ARG A 440 15.31 -1.10 55.50
N ALA A 441 15.69 -2.09 56.32
CA ALA A 441 14.75 -2.94 57.02
C ALA A 441 13.78 -2.15 57.91
N VAL A 442 14.26 -1.11 58.61
CA VAL A 442 13.40 -0.21 59.40
C VAL A 442 12.33 0.46 58.54
N GLN A 443 12.69 0.98 57.36
CA GLN A 443 11.75 1.65 56.46
C GLN A 443 10.71 0.66 55.89
N LEU A 444 11.15 -0.51 55.44
CA LEU A 444 10.28 -1.54 54.88
C LEU A 444 9.34 -2.13 55.94
N VAL A 445 9.82 -2.40 57.15
CA VAL A 445 8.99 -2.91 58.25
C VAL A 445 7.99 -1.87 58.74
N GLN A 446 8.35 -0.58 58.77
CA GLN A 446 7.39 0.50 59.04
C GLN A 446 6.29 0.56 57.98
N HIS A 447 6.65 0.39 56.71
CA HIS A 447 5.68 0.36 55.62
C HIS A 447 4.73 -0.84 55.72
N VAL A 448 5.26 -2.05 55.95
CA VAL A 448 4.45 -3.27 56.15
C VAL A 448 3.53 -3.13 57.37
N ARG A 449 4.00 -2.50 58.46
CA ARG A 449 3.19 -2.23 59.67
C ARG A 449 2.00 -1.33 59.37
N GLN A 450 2.20 -0.22 58.63
CA GLN A 450 1.12 0.69 58.26
C GLN A 450 0.05 -0.03 57.41
N LEU A 451 0.48 -0.89 56.49
CA LEU A 451 -0.41 -1.69 55.66
C LEU A 451 -1.16 -2.76 56.46
N ALA A 452 -0.50 -3.39 57.45
CA ALA A 452 -1.14 -4.32 58.38
C ALA A 452 -2.20 -3.63 59.24
N GLU A 453 -1.96 -2.38 59.66
CA GLU A 453 -2.94 -1.56 60.38
C GLU A 453 -4.16 -1.21 59.52
N ASN A 454 -3.96 -0.85 58.25
CA ASN A 454 -5.04 -0.54 57.31
C ASN A 454 -5.88 -1.77 56.91
N SER A 455 -5.28 -2.97 56.94
CA SER A 455 -5.94 -4.23 56.57
C SER A 455 -6.51 -5.00 57.76
N GLY A 456 -6.24 -4.56 59.01
CA GLY A 456 -6.72 -5.19 60.23
C GLY A 456 -5.97 -6.47 60.64
N ASP A 457 -4.74 -6.69 60.15
CA ASP A 457 -3.90 -7.82 60.58
C ASP A 457 -3.13 -7.45 61.85
N ASP A 458 -3.80 -7.58 63.00
CA ASP A 458 -3.25 -7.26 64.32
C ASP A 458 -2.00 -8.09 64.67
N VAL A 459 -1.89 -9.31 64.13
CA VAL A 459 -0.75 -10.20 64.38
C VAL A 459 0.50 -9.65 63.69
N VAL A 460 0.41 -9.31 62.40
CA VAL A 460 1.57 -8.74 61.69
C VAL A 460 1.91 -7.36 62.23
N LYS A 461 0.90 -6.54 62.58
CA LYS A 461 1.11 -5.24 63.23
C LYS A 461 1.91 -5.37 64.52
N ALA A 462 1.55 -6.32 65.39
CA ALA A 462 2.25 -6.57 66.65
C ALA A 462 3.70 -7.04 66.42
N ILE A 463 3.91 -7.96 65.48
CA ILE A 463 5.25 -8.47 65.16
C ILE A 463 6.15 -7.37 64.60
N CYS A 464 5.64 -6.52 63.69
CA CYS A 464 6.39 -5.38 63.18
C CYS A 464 6.71 -4.35 64.28
N ALA A 465 5.76 -4.09 65.19
CA ALA A 465 5.96 -3.16 66.30
C ALA A 465 6.94 -3.66 67.35
N GLN A 466 7.08 -4.98 67.50
CA GLN A 466 8.07 -5.58 68.40
C GLN A 466 9.49 -5.55 67.82
N TRP A 467 9.62 -5.61 66.50
CA TRP A 467 10.92 -5.63 65.84
C TRP A 467 11.54 -4.22 65.68
N LEU A 468 10.68 -3.21 65.44
CA LEU A 468 11.06 -1.79 65.37
C LEU A 468 11.39 -1.23 66.76
#